data_AF-A0A8T5DKY6-F1
#
_entry.id   AF-A0A8T5DKY6-F1
#
_cell.length_a   1.000
_cell.length_b   1.000
_cell.length_c   1.000
_cell.angle_alpha   90.00
_cell.angle_beta   90.00
_cell.angle_gamma   90.00
#
_symmetry.space_group_name_H-M   'P 1'
#
loop_
_entity.id
_entity.type
_entity.pdbx_description
1 polymer ?
#
loop_
_entity_poly.entity_id
_entity_poly.type
_entity_poly.pdbx_seq_one_letter_code
_entity_poly.pdbx_strand_id
1 'polypeptide(L)'
;MKKIIRIFTVLLFLSFITTSCNEQAEDTIYSIGAEIAEGVGTSLVVGFSAIDSDLTYEIETSNDEFTAQGHTWPIIDVSVNVESKVLSNPKITFVLMLEIDQTSGTVVATLKNIKVDGEAEPSLEIMNNTMYIETEEGTEQVQLIDGELHFVEY
;
A
#
# COMPACT_ATOMS: atom_id res chain seq x y z
N MET A 1 -13.58 8.45 -49.03
CA MET A 1 -12.85 7.48 -48.18
C MET A 1 -11.64 8.04 -47.39
N LYS A 2 -11.00 9.16 -47.76
CA LYS A 2 -9.84 9.70 -46.99
C LYS A 2 -10.16 10.29 -45.59
N LYS A 3 -11.40 10.72 -45.32
CA LYS A 3 -11.79 11.32 -44.03
C LYS A 3 -11.95 10.30 -42.89
N ILE A 4 -12.42 9.09 -43.19
CA ILE A 4 -12.66 8.04 -42.18
C ILE A 4 -11.35 7.48 -41.61
N ILE A 5 -10.32 7.33 -42.46
CA ILE A 5 -8.99 6.85 -42.05
C ILE A 5 -8.33 7.81 -41.06
N ARG A 6 -8.47 9.13 -41.25
CA ARG A 6 -7.90 10.13 -40.33
C ARG A 6 -8.52 10.10 -38.93
N ILE A 7 -9.82 9.77 -38.81
CA ILE A 7 -10.51 9.70 -37.52
C ILE A 7 -10.07 8.46 -36.73
N PHE A 8 -9.92 7.31 -37.40
CA PHE A 8 -9.43 6.08 -36.78
C PHE A 8 -7.99 6.21 -36.25
N THR A 9 -7.10 6.87 -36.98
CA THR A 9 -5.72 7.10 -36.52
C THR A 9 -5.68 8.00 -35.28
N VAL A 10 -6.52 9.04 -35.21
CA VAL A 10 -6.58 9.94 -34.05
C VAL A 10 -7.15 9.23 -32.81
N LEU A 11 -8.18 8.41 -32.96
CA LEU A 11 -8.73 7.60 -31.87
C LEU A 11 -7.72 6.58 -31.32
N LEU A 12 -6.96 5.92 -32.21
CA LEU A 12 -5.92 4.98 -31.81
C LEU A 12 -4.78 5.67 -31.06
N PHE A 13 -4.36 6.86 -31.53
CA PHE A 13 -3.35 7.65 -30.82
C PHE A 13 -3.85 8.16 -29.46
N LEU A 14 -5.13 8.53 -29.34
CA LEU A 14 -5.72 8.92 -28.06
C LEU A 14 -5.70 7.75 -27.06
N SER A 15 -6.06 6.53 -27.47
CA SER A 15 -6.04 5.38 -26.58
C SER A 15 -4.62 5.03 -26.11
N PHE A 16 -3.61 5.15 -26.98
CA PHE A 16 -2.21 4.93 -26.60
C PHE A 16 -1.71 5.96 -25.57
N ILE A 17 -2.10 7.23 -25.71
CA ILE A 17 -1.70 8.28 -24.77
C ILE A 17 -2.37 8.08 -23.41
N THR A 18 -3.64 7.69 -23.37
CA THR A 18 -4.35 7.44 -22.10
C THR A 18 -3.82 6.22 -21.36
N THR A 19 -3.45 5.15 -22.07
CA THR A 19 -2.88 3.94 -21.43
C THR A 19 -1.48 4.19 -20.89
N SER A 20 -0.62 4.88 -21.66
CA SER A 20 0.75 5.21 -21.22
C SER A 20 0.78 6.15 -20.00
N CYS A 21 -0.20 7.05 -19.87
CA CYS A 21 -0.29 7.95 -18.75
C CYS A 21 -0.73 7.24 -17.45
N ASN A 22 -1.59 6.23 -17.58
CA ASN A 22 -2.04 5.41 -16.45
C ASN A 22 -0.93 4.48 -15.95
N GLU A 23 -0.24 3.77 -16.86
CA GLU A 23 0.89 2.90 -16.49
C GLU A 23 2.01 3.69 -15.79
N GLN A 24 2.33 4.90 -16.25
CA GLN A 24 3.39 5.72 -15.65
C GLN A 24 3.01 6.26 -14.25
N ALA A 25 1.73 6.56 -14.02
CA ALA A 25 1.24 7.00 -12.73
C ALA A 25 1.26 5.84 -11.70
N GLU A 26 0.85 4.65 -12.13
CA GLU A 26 0.85 3.43 -11.31
C GLU A 26 2.27 3.02 -10.89
N ASP A 27 3.22 3.04 -11.83
CA ASP A 27 4.64 2.73 -11.57
C ASP A 27 5.25 3.72 -10.56
N THR A 28 4.83 4.98 -10.61
CA THR A 28 5.27 6.02 -9.66
C THR A 28 4.70 5.79 -8.25
N ILE A 29 3.43 5.41 -8.14
CA ILE A 29 2.78 5.16 -6.84
C ILE A 29 3.46 4.01 -6.11
N TYR A 30 3.71 2.90 -6.81
CA TYR A 30 4.37 1.75 -6.20
C TYR A 30 5.84 2.02 -5.86
N SER A 31 6.55 2.80 -6.69
CA SER A 31 7.93 3.19 -6.37
C SER A 31 7.99 4.00 -5.06
N ILE A 32 7.12 5.00 -4.89
CA ILE A 32 7.08 5.80 -3.66
C ILE A 32 6.60 4.94 -2.48
N GLY A 33 5.60 4.08 -2.70
CA GLY A 33 5.11 3.15 -1.69
C GLY A 33 6.21 2.20 -1.18
N ALA A 34 7.10 1.72 -2.06
CA ALA A 34 8.23 0.88 -1.68
C ALA A 34 9.23 1.63 -0.78
N GLU A 35 9.51 2.91 -1.06
CA GLU A 35 10.33 3.76 -0.19
C GLU A 35 9.68 3.94 1.19
N ILE A 36 8.35 4.11 1.24
CA ILE A 36 7.61 4.18 2.51
C ILE A 36 7.70 2.85 3.26
N ALA A 37 7.53 1.71 2.56
CA ALA A 37 7.65 0.37 3.14
C ALA A 37 9.03 0.14 3.76
N GLU A 38 10.09 0.53 3.07
CA GLU A 38 11.47 0.46 3.58
C GLU A 38 11.64 1.33 4.83
N GLY A 39 11.13 2.56 4.83
CA GLY A 39 11.21 3.46 5.97
C GLY A 39 10.47 2.95 7.21
N VAL A 40 9.25 2.43 7.03
CA VAL A 40 8.46 1.82 8.11
C VAL A 40 9.14 0.55 8.63
N GLY A 41 9.54 -0.36 7.73
CA GLY A 41 10.20 -1.60 8.11
C GLY A 41 11.51 -1.36 8.86
N THR A 42 12.33 -0.42 8.39
CA THR A 42 13.57 -0.01 9.08
C THR A 42 13.27 0.57 10.47
N SER A 43 12.19 1.34 10.62
CA SER A 43 11.80 1.90 11.93
C SER A 43 11.42 0.81 12.93
N LEU A 44 10.70 -0.22 12.49
CA LEU A 44 10.38 -1.41 13.30
C LEU A 44 11.66 -2.13 13.75
N VAL A 45 12.57 -2.38 12.81
CA VAL A 45 13.86 -3.03 13.06
C VAL A 45 14.71 -2.24 14.05
N VAL A 46 14.77 -0.90 13.93
CA VAL A 46 15.47 -0.05 14.90
C VAL A 46 14.87 -0.22 16.29
N GLY A 47 13.55 -0.34 16.42
CA GLY A 47 12.88 -0.66 17.68
C GLY A 47 13.37 -1.99 18.27
N PHE A 48 13.44 -3.05 17.47
CA PHE A 48 13.96 -4.35 17.90
C PHE A 48 15.46 -4.35 18.22
N SER A 49 16.23 -3.49 17.56
CA SER A 49 17.68 -3.38 17.77
C SER A 49 18.05 -2.92 19.18
N ALA A 50 17.11 -2.32 19.91
CA ALA A 50 17.27 -1.99 21.32
C ALA A 50 17.36 -3.24 22.22
N ILE A 51 16.87 -4.39 21.75
CA ILE A 51 16.89 -5.68 22.47
C ILE A 51 18.03 -6.56 21.95
N ASP A 52 18.22 -6.60 20.62
CA ASP A 52 19.33 -7.33 19.97
C ASP A 52 20.02 -6.43 18.96
N SER A 53 21.15 -5.83 19.34
CA SER A 53 21.89 -4.89 18.49
C SER A 53 22.54 -5.55 17.26
N ASP A 54 22.72 -6.87 17.29
CA ASP A 54 23.39 -7.64 16.25
C ASP A 54 22.39 -8.29 15.28
N LEU A 55 21.09 -7.95 15.39
CA LEU A 55 20.08 -8.46 14.49
C LEU A 55 20.39 -8.06 13.04
N THR A 56 19.96 -8.91 12.12
CA THR A 56 19.90 -8.60 10.70
C THR A 56 18.46 -8.70 10.22
N TYR A 57 18.14 -8.13 9.07
CA TYR A 57 16.78 -8.13 8.57
C TYR A 57 16.74 -8.10 7.05
N GLU A 58 15.60 -8.53 6.51
CA GLU A 58 15.24 -8.43 5.11
C GLU A 58 13.81 -7.88 5.02
N ILE A 59 13.61 -6.89 4.14
CA ILE A 59 12.30 -6.32 3.84
C ILE A 59 11.90 -6.80 2.44
N GLU A 60 10.81 -7.55 2.38
CA GLU A 60 10.19 -8.00 1.15
C GLU A 60 8.90 -7.21 0.92
N THR A 61 8.64 -6.84 -0.33
CA THR A 61 7.42 -6.12 -0.72
C THR A 61 6.76 -6.82 -1.91
N SER A 62 5.43 -6.77 -1.95
CA SER A 62 4.64 -7.18 -3.10
C SER A 62 3.58 -6.13 -3.37
N ASN A 63 3.44 -5.75 -4.63
CA ASN A 63 2.41 -4.82 -5.08
C ASN A 63 1.14 -5.60 -5.40
N ASP A 64 0.00 -5.07 -5.00
CA ASP A 64 -1.31 -5.59 -5.38
C ASP A 64 -2.33 -4.43 -5.39
N GLU A 65 -3.56 -4.72 -5.77
CA GLU A 65 -4.66 -3.78 -5.71
C GLU A 65 -5.80 -4.33 -4.87
N PHE A 66 -6.36 -3.47 -4.04
CA PHE A 66 -7.59 -3.78 -3.35
C PHE A 66 -8.77 -3.07 -4.04
N THR A 67 -9.84 -3.79 -4.37
CA THR A 67 -11.05 -3.21 -4.97
C THR A 67 -12.31 -3.58 -4.20
N ALA A 68 -13.07 -2.58 -3.73
CA ALA A 68 -14.42 -2.78 -3.19
C ALA A 68 -15.32 -1.59 -3.44
N GLN A 69 -16.62 -1.87 -3.61
CA GLN A 69 -17.68 -0.86 -3.83
C GLN A 69 -17.36 0.16 -4.94
N GLY A 70 -16.61 -0.24 -5.97
CA GLY A 70 -16.22 0.64 -7.08
C GLY A 70 -15.00 1.52 -6.81
N HIS A 71 -14.38 1.39 -5.65
CA HIS A 71 -13.10 2.02 -5.31
C HIS A 71 -11.96 1.01 -5.42
N THR A 72 -10.82 1.47 -5.95
CA THR A 72 -9.59 0.68 -6.07
C THR A 72 -8.45 1.44 -5.40
N TRP A 73 -7.71 0.76 -4.53
CA TRP A 73 -6.51 1.27 -3.88
C TRP A 73 -5.30 0.43 -4.24
N PRO A 74 -4.20 1.03 -4.72
CA PRO A 74 -2.92 0.37 -4.76
C PRO A 74 -2.50 0.00 -3.34
N ILE A 75 -2.02 -1.23 -3.15
CA ILE A 75 -1.53 -1.70 -1.87
C ILE A 75 -0.12 -2.29 -2.01
N ILE A 76 0.63 -2.25 -0.91
CA ILE A 76 1.89 -2.97 -0.78
C ILE A 76 1.80 -3.87 0.44
N ASP A 77 1.88 -5.17 0.20
CA ASP A 77 2.12 -6.16 1.24
C ASP A 77 3.60 -6.13 1.62
N VAL A 78 3.87 -5.96 2.91
CA VAL A 78 5.22 -5.85 3.43
C VAL A 78 5.50 -6.97 4.42
N SER A 79 6.67 -7.59 4.28
CA SER A 79 7.20 -8.59 5.20
C SER A 79 8.58 -8.16 5.67
N VAL A 80 8.77 -8.03 6.97
CA VAL A 80 10.05 -7.75 7.62
C VAL A 80 10.47 -9.02 8.33
N ASN A 81 11.42 -9.74 7.73
CA ASN A 81 12.00 -10.94 8.31
C ASN A 81 13.20 -10.52 9.16
N VAL A 82 13.12 -10.69 10.49
CA VAL A 82 14.21 -10.35 11.41
C VAL A 82 14.96 -11.61 11.80
N GLU A 83 16.27 -11.59 11.69
CA GLU A 83 17.17 -12.63 12.18
C GLU A 83 17.81 -12.15 13.48
N SER A 84 17.46 -12.80 14.59
CA SER A 84 17.88 -12.41 15.94
C SER A 84 18.11 -13.63 16.82
N LYS A 85 19.21 -13.62 17.57
CA LYS A 85 19.53 -14.70 18.52
C LYS A 85 18.66 -14.66 19.78
N VAL A 86 17.96 -13.55 20.01
CA VAL A 86 17.22 -13.27 21.25
C VAL A 86 15.70 -13.22 20.99
N LEU A 87 15.27 -12.75 19.82
CA LEU A 87 13.87 -12.49 19.51
C LEU A 87 13.15 -13.64 18.79
N SER A 88 13.79 -14.81 18.65
CA SER A 88 13.22 -15.98 17.95
C SER A 88 12.89 -15.74 16.48
N ASN A 89 13.67 -14.89 15.81
CA ASN A 89 13.53 -14.56 14.39
C ASN A 89 12.12 -14.12 13.97
N PRO A 90 11.58 -13.02 14.54
CA PRO A 90 10.19 -12.65 14.29
C PRO A 90 9.99 -12.21 12.84
N LYS A 91 8.84 -12.58 12.29
CA LYS A 91 8.34 -12.08 11.01
C LYS A 91 7.24 -11.06 11.24
N ILE A 92 7.49 -9.80 10.91
CA ILE A 92 6.45 -8.76 10.96
C ILE A 92 5.83 -8.59 9.58
N THR A 93 4.51 -8.64 9.49
CA THR A 93 3.78 -8.39 8.24
C THR A 93 2.80 -7.26 8.41
N PHE A 94 2.67 -6.39 7.41
CA PHE A 94 1.66 -5.32 7.38
C PHE A 94 1.32 -4.95 5.94
N VAL A 95 0.21 -4.24 5.76
CA VAL A 95 -0.26 -3.73 4.47
C VAL A 95 -0.16 -2.21 4.47
N LEU A 96 0.41 -1.64 3.42
CA LEU A 96 0.33 -0.22 3.13
C LEU A 96 -0.75 0.01 2.08
N MET A 97 -1.82 0.70 2.45
CA MET A 97 -2.80 1.21 1.49
C MET A 97 -2.35 2.58 0.99
N LEU A 98 -2.19 2.73 -0.32
CA LEU A 98 -1.66 3.95 -0.93
C LEU A 98 -2.78 4.84 -1.48
N GLU A 99 -2.63 6.13 -1.27
CA GLU A 99 -3.48 7.17 -1.84
C GLU A 99 -2.62 8.20 -2.55
N ILE A 100 -3.04 8.64 -3.72
CA ILE A 100 -2.36 9.70 -4.48
C ILE A 100 -3.24 10.95 -4.52
N ASP A 101 -2.71 12.07 -4.05
CA ASP A 101 -3.29 13.36 -4.37
C ASP A 101 -2.96 13.69 -5.83
N GLN A 102 -3.96 13.56 -6.69
CA GLN A 102 -3.87 13.82 -8.13
C GLN A 102 -3.43 15.26 -8.46
N THR A 103 -3.57 16.21 -7.53
CA THR A 103 -3.19 17.61 -7.72
C THR A 103 -1.71 17.84 -7.47
N SER A 104 -1.17 17.26 -6.40
CA SER A 104 0.23 17.45 -5.99
C SER A 104 1.16 16.32 -6.38
N GLY A 105 0.63 15.15 -6.77
CA GLY A 105 1.39 13.92 -6.96
C GLY A 105 1.87 13.30 -5.64
N THR A 106 1.41 13.80 -4.50
CA THR A 106 1.80 13.27 -3.18
C THR A 106 1.20 11.90 -2.98
N VAL A 107 2.03 10.93 -2.61
CA VAL A 107 1.57 9.60 -2.20
C VAL A 107 1.59 9.51 -0.68
N VAL A 108 0.47 9.11 -0.11
CA VAL A 108 0.30 8.84 1.33
C VAL A 108 0.04 7.36 1.50
N ALA A 109 0.61 6.76 2.55
CA ALA A 109 0.36 5.37 2.90
C ALA A 109 -0.31 5.27 4.26
N THR A 110 -1.35 4.44 4.34
CA THR A 110 -1.98 4.04 5.60
C THR A 110 -1.56 2.62 5.94
N LEU A 111 -0.95 2.44 7.11
CA LEU A 111 -0.58 1.13 7.61
C LEU A 111 -1.80 0.40 8.19
N LYS A 112 -2.00 -0.83 7.75
CA LYS A 112 -3.07 -1.74 8.18
C LYS A 112 -2.52 -3.13 8.49
N ASN A 113 -3.22 -3.86 9.35
CA ASN A 113 -3.00 -5.30 9.62
C ASN A 113 -1.56 -5.67 10.01
N ILE A 114 -0.94 -4.87 10.88
CA ILE A 114 0.34 -5.30 11.46
C ILE A 114 0.17 -6.56 12.31
N LYS A 115 1.00 -7.56 12.03
CA LYS A 115 1.05 -8.85 12.70
C LYS A 115 2.49 -9.24 12.95
N VAL A 116 2.73 -10.00 14.01
CA VAL A 116 4.01 -10.64 14.32
C VAL A 116 3.78 -12.14 14.32
N ASP A 117 4.53 -12.86 13.49
CA ASP A 117 4.42 -14.32 13.32
C ASP A 117 2.98 -14.79 12.99
N GLY A 118 2.23 -13.95 12.28
CA GLY A 118 0.86 -14.21 11.85
C GLY A 118 -0.23 -13.81 12.86
N GLU A 119 0.16 -13.39 14.06
CA GLU A 119 -0.76 -12.99 15.13
C GLU A 119 -0.79 -11.47 15.33
N ALA A 120 -1.92 -10.94 15.79
CA ALA A 120 -2.00 -9.53 16.18
C ALA A 120 -1.12 -9.29 17.41
N GLU A 121 -0.31 -8.23 17.37
CA GLU A 121 0.59 -7.85 18.46
C GLU A 121 0.12 -6.50 19.05
N PRO A 122 -0.48 -6.48 20.26
CA PRO A 122 -1.06 -5.28 20.85
C PRO A 122 -0.08 -4.09 20.96
N SER A 123 1.21 -4.36 21.14
CA SER A 123 2.22 -3.29 21.20
C SER A 123 2.44 -2.59 19.85
N LEU A 124 2.12 -3.24 18.74
CA LEU A 124 2.23 -2.71 17.39
C LEU A 124 0.88 -2.25 16.82
N GLU A 125 -0.26 -2.66 17.41
CA GLU A 125 -1.59 -2.24 16.96
C GLU A 125 -1.77 -0.71 16.89
N ILE A 126 -1.02 0.06 17.69
CA ILE A 126 -1.02 1.53 17.63
C ILE A 126 -0.58 2.08 16.27
N MET A 127 0.15 1.29 15.47
CA MET A 127 0.57 1.65 14.12
C MET A 127 -0.53 1.43 13.08
N ASN A 128 -1.59 0.67 13.40
CA ASN A 128 -2.74 0.52 12.52
C ASN A 128 -3.50 1.85 12.43
N ASN A 129 -3.42 2.50 11.28
CA ASN A 129 -4.02 3.80 11.06
C ASN A 129 -5.45 3.67 10.53
N THR A 130 -6.27 4.66 10.85
CA THR A 130 -7.62 4.76 10.30
C THR A 130 -7.59 5.51 8.96
N MET A 131 -8.24 4.94 7.95
CA MET A 131 -8.51 5.60 6.68
C MET A 131 -10.01 5.89 6.61
N TYR A 132 -10.37 7.02 6.03
CA TYR A 132 -11.74 7.43 5.76
C TYR A 132 -11.91 7.72 4.28
N ILE A 133 -13.09 7.43 3.74
CA ILE A 133 -13.46 7.76 2.37
C ILE A 133 -14.76 8.54 2.36
N GLU A 134 -14.94 9.39 1.35
CA GLU A 134 -16.20 10.10 1.12
C GLU A 134 -17.04 9.32 0.11
N THR A 135 -18.24 8.91 0.52
CA THR A 135 -19.25 8.23 -0.31
C THR A 135 -20.46 9.15 -0.55
N GLU A 136 -21.42 8.71 -1.36
CA GLU A 136 -22.68 9.43 -1.53
C GLU A 136 -23.51 9.49 -0.24
N GLU A 137 -23.26 8.54 0.69
CA GLU A 137 -23.98 8.41 1.96
C GLU A 137 -23.29 9.12 3.13
N GLY A 138 -21.99 9.44 3.00
CA GLY A 138 -21.23 10.23 3.95
C GLY A 138 -19.76 9.83 4.02
N THR A 139 -19.09 10.17 5.13
CA THR A 139 -17.72 9.71 5.39
C THR A 139 -17.75 8.31 6.01
N GLU A 140 -17.11 7.33 5.38
CA GLU A 140 -17.04 5.95 5.86
C GLU A 140 -15.62 5.58 6.30
N GLN A 141 -15.51 4.75 7.34
CA GLN A 141 -14.22 4.24 7.78
C GLN A 141 -13.86 2.98 7.00
N VAL A 142 -12.62 2.94 6.50
CA VAL A 142 -12.04 1.78 5.82
C VAL A 142 -11.24 0.94 6.80
N GLN A 143 -11.60 -0.34 6.92
CA GLN A 143 -10.89 -1.35 7.70
C GLN A 143 -10.47 -2.50 6.82
N LEU A 144 -9.35 -3.14 7.15
CA LEU A 144 -8.92 -4.39 6.55
C LEU A 144 -9.02 -5.46 7.65
N ILE A 145 -9.91 -6.44 7.51
CA ILE A 145 -10.13 -7.52 8.50
C ILE A 145 -9.92 -8.83 7.76
N ASP A 146 -9.01 -9.67 8.27
CA ASP A 146 -8.66 -10.96 7.66
C ASP A 146 -8.29 -10.90 6.17
N GLY A 147 -7.73 -9.76 5.73
CA GLY A 147 -7.35 -9.52 4.33
C GLY A 147 -8.48 -9.00 3.44
N GLU A 148 -9.68 -8.83 3.99
CA GLU A 148 -10.84 -8.26 3.29
C GLU A 148 -11.12 -6.83 3.77
N LEU A 149 -11.54 -5.94 2.87
CA LEU A 149 -11.86 -4.56 3.24
C LEU A 149 -13.32 -4.43 3.64
N HIS A 150 -13.53 -3.74 4.75
CA HIS A 150 -14.83 -3.46 5.31
C HIS A 150 -15.01 -1.96 5.43
N PHE A 151 -16.17 -1.50 4.98
CA PHE A 151 -16.65 -0.15 5.24
C PHE A 151 -17.51 -0.18 6.50
N VAL A 152 -17.20 0.70 7.44
CA VAL A 152 -17.93 0.82 8.69
C VAL A 152 -18.65 2.16 8.70
N GLU A 153 -19.98 2.11 8.63
CA GLU A 153 -20.87 3.25 8.82
C GLU A 153 -20.88 3.69 10.30
N TYR A 154 -20.90 5.00 10.53
CA TYR A 154 -21.06 5.61 11.86
C TYR A 154 -22.37 6.40 11.98
#